data_AF-A0A957VGM7-F1
#
_entry.id   AF-A0A957VGM7-F1
#
_cell.length_a   1.000
_cell.length_b   1.000
_cell.length_c   1.000
_cell.angle_alpha   90.00
_cell.angle_beta   90.00
_cell.angle_gamma   90.00
#
_symmetry.space_group_name_H-M   'P 1'
#
loop_
_entity.id
_entity.type
_entity.pdbx_description
1 polymer ?
#
loop_
_entity_poly.entity_id
_entity_poly.type
_entity_poly.pdbx_seq_one_letter_code
_entity_poly.pdbx_strand_id
1 'polypeptide(L)'
;MYADLQALDVEVLSMSTDSRFVHKMWQEQELSKMVDGGVPFPMLTDAGGKIGTVYGVYDEDAGVDIRGRFIIDPDFVIRAGEVLTAEVGRNPAELVRQVKAFQHVRATGEVTPSGWEPGDVTLTPGPALVGKVWEVWQP
;
A
#
# COMPACT_ATOMS: atom_id res chain seq x y z
N MET A 1 -4.26 -3.63 12.24
CA MET A 1 -3.68 -3.13 10.98
C MET A 1 -3.05 -1.75 11.12
N TYR A 2 -3.78 -0.67 11.37
CA TYR A 2 -3.14 0.67 11.38
C TYR A 2 -2.08 0.80 12.48
N ALA A 3 -2.37 0.31 13.68
CA ALA A 3 -1.36 0.22 14.75
C ALA A 3 -0.13 -0.63 14.35
N ASP A 4 -0.32 -1.69 13.56
CA ASP A 4 0.78 -2.51 13.06
C ASP A 4 1.64 -1.75 12.05
N LEU A 5 1.01 -0.96 11.17
CA LEU A 5 1.71 -0.07 10.23
C LEU A 5 2.46 1.04 10.98
N GLN A 6 1.86 1.64 12.00
CA GLN A 6 2.53 2.64 12.84
C GLN A 6 3.73 2.03 13.59
N ALA A 7 3.61 0.81 14.11
CA ALA A 7 4.73 0.10 14.73
C ALA A 7 5.87 -0.20 13.75
N LEU A 8 5.57 -0.21 12.45
CA LEU A 8 6.54 -0.33 11.36
C LEU A 8 7.01 1.04 10.84
N ASP A 9 6.72 2.16 11.51
CA ASP A 9 7.07 3.51 11.03
C ASP A 9 6.46 3.83 9.65
N VAL A 10 5.21 3.40 9.43
CA VAL A 10 4.44 3.66 8.20
C VAL A 10 3.18 4.45 8.51
N GLU A 11 2.98 5.51 7.73
CA GLU A 11 1.74 6.28 7.71
C GLU A 11 0.83 5.83 6.55
N VAL A 12 -0.49 5.91 6.76
CA VAL A 12 -1.51 5.63 5.76
C VAL A 12 -2.19 6.94 5.38
N LEU A 13 -2.34 7.18 4.09
CA LEU A 13 -3.08 8.33 3.57
C LEU A 13 -4.17 7.79 2.63
N SER A 14 -5.43 8.02 2.95
CA SER A 14 -6.51 7.77 1.99
C SER A 14 -6.80 9.04 1.21
N MET A 15 -7.28 8.89 -0.02
CA MET A 15 -7.52 10.02 -0.92
C MET A 15 -8.67 9.69 -1.86
N SER A 16 -9.47 10.70 -2.17
CA SER A 16 -10.46 10.67 -3.25
C SER A 16 -10.69 12.10 -3.78
N THR A 17 -11.50 12.20 -4.83
CA THR A 17 -11.93 13.47 -5.42
C THR A 17 -12.96 14.22 -4.56
N ASP A 18 -13.40 13.64 -3.44
CA ASP A 18 -14.32 14.29 -2.52
C ASP A 18 -13.67 15.47 -1.77
N SER A 19 -14.50 16.43 -1.37
CA SER A 19 -14.03 17.54 -0.54
C SER A 19 -13.76 17.09 0.90
N ARG A 20 -12.89 17.82 1.61
CA ARG A 20 -12.66 17.61 3.06
C ARG A 20 -13.94 17.67 3.91
N PHE A 21 -14.97 18.38 3.45
CA PHE A 21 -16.26 18.46 4.16
C PHE A 21 -17.04 17.15 4.03
N VAL A 22 -17.01 16.54 2.84
CA VAL A 22 -17.58 15.20 2.62
C VAL A 22 -16.84 14.19 3.47
N HIS A 23 -15.50 14.21 3.47
CA HIS A 23 -14.69 13.35 4.34
C HIS A 23 -15.03 13.48 5.81
N LYS A 24 -15.20 14.71 6.32
CA LYS A 24 -15.64 14.93 7.70
C LYS A 24 -17.00 14.27 7.97
N MET A 25 -17.98 14.50 7.10
CA MET A 25 -19.30 13.90 7.25
C MET A 25 -19.25 12.37 7.19
N TRP A 26 -18.42 11.81 6.31
CA TRP A 26 -18.20 10.38 6.19
C TRP A 26 -17.58 9.79 7.46
N GLN A 27 -16.55 10.45 8.00
CA GLN A 27 -15.93 10.06 9.27
C GLN A 27 -16.96 10.05 10.40
N GLU A 28 -17.73 11.14 10.55
CA GLU A 28 -18.64 11.33 11.69
C GLU A 28 -19.89 10.47 11.59
N GLN A 29 -20.42 10.22 10.39
CA GLN A 29 -21.74 9.63 10.19
C GLN A 29 -21.73 8.18 9.70
N GLU A 30 -20.67 7.72 9.04
CA GLU A 30 -20.59 6.39 8.46
C GLU A 30 -19.45 5.58 9.06
N LEU A 31 -18.20 6.04 8.90
CA LEU A 31 -17.03 5.31 9.32
C LEU A 31 -16.99 5.10 10.84
N SER A 32 -17.41 6.09 11.63
CA SER A 32 -17.54 5.98 13.09
C SER A 32 -18.51 4.88 13.57
N LYS A 33 -19.44 4.45 12.71
CA LYS A 33 -20.40 3.37 13.00
C LYS A 33 -19.89 2.01 12.51
N MET A 34 -18.97 2.00 11.55
CA MET A 34 -18.36 0.79 10.99
C MET A 34 -17.10 0.38 11.76
N VAL A 35 -16.36 1.37 12.25
CA VAL A 35 -15.12 1.22 13.00
C VAL A 35 -15.22 2.12 14.22
N ASP A 36 -14.97 1.57 15.40
CA ASP A 36 -15.02 2.37 16.63
C ASP A 36 -14.02 3.53 16.56
N GLY A 37 -14.51 4.77 16.74
CA GLY A 37 -13.73 6.00 16.55
C GLY A 37 -13.51 6.44 15.10
N GLY A 38 -14.00 5.69 14.11
CA GLY A 38 -13.82 5.96 12.68
C GLY A 38 -12.46 5.52 12.14
N VAL A 39 -12.09 5.93 10.92
CA VAL A 39 -10.76 5.58 10.40
C VAL A 39 -9.68 6.39 11.11
N PRO A 40 -8.55 5.78 11.52
CA PRO A 40 -7.55 6.40 12.38
C PRO A 40 -6.47 7.18 11.60
N PHE A 41 -6.61 7.35 10.30
CA PHE A 41 -5.61 7.95 9.42
C PHE A 41 -6.18 9.12 8.60
N PRO A 42 -5.33 10.05 8.10
CA PRO A 42 -5.79 11.20 7.32
C PRO A 42 -6.51 10.83 6.02
N MET A 43 -7.61 11.53 5.77
CA MET A 43 -8.35 11.49 4.50
C MET A 43 -8.09 12.76 3.69
N LEU A 44 -7.32 12.63 2.62
CA LEU A 44 -6.92 13.70 1.72
C LEU A 44 -7.95 13.94 0.62
N THR A 45 -7.92 15.14 0.06
CA THR A 45 -8.79 15.56 -1.04
C THR A 45 -7.96 15.79 -2.29
N ASP A 46 -8.40 15.20 -3.40
CA ASP A 46 -7.92 15.49 -4.75
C ASP A 46 -9.08 16.00 -5.61
N ALA A 47 -9.78 17.04 -5.14
CA ALA A 47 -10.97 17.59 -5.80
C ALA A 47 -10.76 18.00 -7.28
N GLY A 48 -9.52 18.15 -7.73
CA GLY A 48 -9.19 18.45 -9.12
C GLY A 48 -8.67 17.25 -9.93
N GLY A 49 -8.63 16.05 -9.36
CA GLY A 49 -8.10 14.83 -9.98
C GLY A 49 -6.61 14.85 -10.30
N LYS A 50 -5.88 15.88 -9.85
CA LYS A 50 -4.49 16.13 -10.31
C LYS A 50 -3.53 15.09 -9.75
N ILE A 51 -3.75 14.66 -8.52
CA ILE A 51 -2.92 13.64 -7.88
C ILE A 51 -3.22 12.29 -8.53
N GLY A 52 -4.50 11.93 -8.66
CA GLY A 52 -4.93 10.74 -9.39
C GLY A 52 -4.36 10.66 -10.81
N THR A 53 -4.36 11.77 -11.56
CA THR A 53 -3.75 11.83 -12.90
C THR A 53 -2.26 11.52 -12.86
N VAL A 54 -1.50 12.11 -11.92
CA VAL A 54 -0.05 11.87 -11.80
C VAL A 54 0.24 10.40 -11.43
N TYR A 55 -0.62 9.78 -10.63
CA TYR A 55 -0.53 8.38 -10.26
C TYR A 55 -1.16 7.41 -11.27
N GLY A 56 -1.76 7.93 -12.35
CA GLY A 56 -2.38 7.12 -13.42
C GLY A 56 -3.68 6.42 -13.00
N VAL A 57 -4.39 6.95 -12.01
CA VAL A 57 -5.62 6.35 -11.44
C VAL A 57 -6.83 7.27 -11.51
N TYR A 58 -6.73 8.44 -12.14
CA TYR A 58 -7.90 9.30 -12.35
C TYR A 58 -8.67 8.88 -13.60
N ASP A 59 -9.97 8.64 -13.45
CA ASP A 59 -10.92 8.44 -14.54
C ASP A 59 -11.57 9.79 -14.89
N GLU A 60 -11.19 10.34 -16.05
CA GLU A 60 -11.67 11.65 -16.51
C GLU A 60 -13.16 11.65 -16.83
N ASP A 61 -13.69 10.53 -17.34
CA ASP A 61 -15.10 10.42 -17.74
C ASP A 61 -16.00 10.30 -16.50
N ALA A 62 -15.54 9.58 -15.48
CA ALA A 62 -16.27 9.38 -14.24
C ALA A 62 -16.01 10.47 -13.18
N GLY A 63 -14.91 11.22 -13.29
CA GLY A 63 -14.52 12.25 -12.33
C GLY A 63 -14.07 11.71 -10.97
N VAL A 64 -13.50 10.50 -10.94
CA VAL A 64 -13.12 9.79 -9.71
C VAL A 64 -11.74 9.14 -9.84
N ASP A 65 -11.10 8.90 -8.70
CA ASP A 65 -9.94 8.01 -8.66
C ASP A 65 -10.40 6.54 -8.63
N ILE A 66 -9.90 5.71 -9.54
CA ILE A 66 -10.04 4.24 -9.45
C ILE A 66 -9.18 3.70 -8.28
N ARG A 67 -9.34 2.42 -7.91
CA ARG A 67 -8.75 1.87 -6.67
C ARG A 67 -7.24 1.63 -6.79
N GLY A 68 -6.46 2.70 -6.75
CA GLY A 68 -5.00 2.67 -6.62
C GLY A 68 -4.52 2.58 -5.17
N ARG A 69 -3.47 1.80 -4.90
CA ARG A 69 -2.62 1.95 -3.70
C ARG A 69 -1.16 1.96 -4.10
N PHE A 70 -0.36 2.74 -3.39
CA PHE A 70 1.06 2.89 -3.64
C PHE A 70 1.83 2.80 -2.33
N ILE A 71 2.92 2.05 -2.31
CA ILE A 71 3.88 2.01 -1.21
C ILE A 71 5.03 2.92 -1.61
N ILE A 72 5.26 3.97 -0.81
CA ILE A 72 6.31 4.96 -1.02
C ILE A 72 7.31 4.82 0.12
N ASP A 73 8.60 4.72 -0.21
CA ASP A 73 9.65 4.56 0.80
C ASP A 73 10.16 5.92 1.32
N PRO A 74 11.07 5.93 2.32
CA PRO A 74 11.63 7.17 2.88
C PRO A 74 12.42 8.04 1.89
N ASP A 75 12.83 7.50 0.74
CA ASP A 75 13.52 8.25 -0.32
C ASP A 75 12.53 8.79 -1.36
N PHE A 76 11.23 8.72 -1.07
CA PHE A 76 10.10 9.08 -1.94
C PHE A 76 10.03 8.27 -3.24
N VAL A 77 10.53 7.03 -3.21
CA VAL A 77 10.45 6.11 -4.34
C VAL A 77 9.23 5.20 -4.18
N ILE A 78 8.40 5.12 -5.22
CA ILE A 78 7.31 4.13 -5.28
C ILE A 78 7.92 2.73 -5.39
N ARG A 79 7.70 1.89 -4.38
CA ARG A 79 8.19 0.50 -4.32
C ARG A 79 7.17 -0.52 -4.81
N ALA A 80 5.89 -0.23 -4.65
CA ALA A 80 4.81 -1.06 -5.18
C ALA A 80 3.60 -0.20 -5.54
N GLY A 81 2.86 -0.64 -6.56
CA GLY A 81 1.56 -0.11 -6.94
C GLY A 81 0.59 -1.25 -7.21
N GLU A 82 -0.67 -1.08 -6.83
CA GLU A 82 -1.77 -1.99 -7.16
C GLU A 82 -2.96 -1.16 -7.59
N VAL A 83 -3.52 -1.50 -8.75
CA VAL A 83 -4.70 -0.83 -9.31
C VAL A 83 -5.77 -1.89 -9.53
N LEU A 84 -6.90 -1.71 -8.87
CA LEU A 84 -8.08 -2.56 -9.02
C LEU A 84 -9.24 -1.75 -9.58
N THR A 85 -10.09 -2.43 -10.33
CA THR A 85 -11.41 -1.90 -10.73
C THR A 85 -12.33 -1.78 -9.51
N ALA A 86 -13.44 -1.04 -9.66
CA ALA A 86 -14.28 -0.64 -8.52
C ALA A 86 -14.94 -1.82 -7.78
N GLU A 87 -15.14 -2.94 -8.45
CA GLU A 87 -15.86 -4.12 -7.96
C GLU A 87 -15.05 -5.01 -7.01
N VAL A 88 -13.71 -4.90 -6.98
CA VAL A 88 -12.85 -5.73 -6.12
C VAL A 88 -12.17 -4.89 -5.04
N GLY A 89 -12.33 -5.32 -3.79
CA GLY A 89 -11.61 -4.75 -2.65
C GLY A 89 -10.14 -5.19 -2.60
N ARG A 90 -9.28 -4.30 -2.10
CA ARG A 90 -7.84 -4.60 -1.87
C ARG A 90 -7.67 -5.53 -0.67
N ASN A 91 -6.51 -6.19 -0.57
CA ASN A 91 -6.16 -7.01 0.59
C ASN A 91 -5.19 -6.28 1.55
N PRO A 92 -5.69 -5.81 2.71
CA PRO A 92 -4.88 -5.28 3.81
C PRO A 92 -3.66 -6.11 4.24
N ALA A 93 -3.80 -7.44 4.29
CA ALA A 93 -2.74 -8.31 4.77
C ALA A 93 -1.54 -8.29 3.81
N GLU A 94 -1.81 -8.23 2.49
CA GLU A 94 -0.76 -8.14 1.48
C GLU A 94 -0.02 -6.80 1.55
N LEU A 95 -0.73 -5.69 1.84
CA LEU A 95 -0.09 -4.40 2.08
C LEU A 95 0.93 -4.50 3.24
N VAL A 96 0.52 -5.06 4.37
CA VAL A 96 1.39 -5.21 5.55
C VAL A 96 2.57 -6.14 5.25
N ARG A 97 2.34 -7.25 4.53
CA ARG A 97 3.39 -8.18 4.11
C ARG A 97 4.43 -7.49 3.22
N GLN A 98 3.98 -6.72 2.22
CA GLN A 98 4.85 -5.98 1.32
C GLN A 98 5.67 -4.91 2.06
N VAL A 99 5.08 -4.17 3.00
CA VAL A 99 5.81 -3.20 3.83
C VAL A 99 6.95 -3.90 4.58
N LYS A 100 6.66 -5.01 5.27
CA LYS A 100 7.69 -5.78 6.00
C LYS A 100 8.79 -6.29 5.06
N ALA A 101 8.41 -6.77 3.87
CA ALA A 101 9.36 -7.24 2.86
C ALA A 101 10.29 -6.12 2.39
N PHE A 102 9.75 -4.95 2.03
CA PHE A 102 10.57 -3.82 1.59
C PHE A 102 11.47 -3.28 2.69
N GLN A 103 11.02 -3.29 3.95
CA GLN A 103 11.87 -2.93 5.09
C GLN A 103 13.00 -3.93 5.31
N HIS A 104 12.74 -5.23 5.17
CA HIS A 104 13.78 -6.27 5.21
C HIS A 104 14.82 -6.04 4.11
N VAL A 105 14.37 -5.90 2.85
CA VAL A 105 15.25 -5.64 1.70
C VAL A 105 16.11 -4.40 1.93
N ARG A 106 15.53 -3.31 2.46
CA ARG A 106 16.27 -2.07 2.76
C ARG A 106 17.29 -2.27 3.88
N ALA A 107 16.99 -3.06 4.90
CA ALA A 107 17.85 -3.28 6.05
C ALA A 107 19.03 -4.24 5.76
N THR A 108 18.82 -5.24 4.90
CA THR A 108 19.78 -6.35 4.72
C THR A 108 20.43 -6.39 3.33
N GLY A 109 19.78 -5.81 2.32
CA GLY A 109 20.18 -5.98 0.91
C GLY A 109 19.82 -7.35 0.32
N GLU A 110 19.17 -8.23 1.08
CA GLU A 110 18.62 -9.48 0.59
C GLU A 110 17.34 -9.23 -0.21
N VAL A 111 16.86 -10.25 -0.94
CA VAL A 111 15.57 -10.21 -1.64
C VAL A 111 14.62 -11.27 -1.10
N THR A 112 13.34 -10.92 -1.08
CA THR A 112 12.25 -11.73 -0.52
C THR A 112 11.55 -12.51 -1.64
N PRO A 113 11.50 -13.84 -1.60
CA PRO A 113 10.83 -14.65 -2.62
C PRO A 113 9.29 -14.52 -2.58
N SER A 114 8.60 -15.23 -3.48
CA SER A 114 7.14 -15.20 -3.56
C SER A 114 6.49 -15.62 -2.24
N GLY A 115 5.53 -14.83 -1.77
CA GLY A 115 4.79 -15.13 -0.54
C GLY A 115 5.56 -14.89 0.76
N TRP A 116 6.81 -14.41 0.70
CA TRP A 116 7.66 -14.23 1.88
C TRP A 116 6.98 -13.46 3.03
N GLU A 117 7.12 -13.99 4.24
CA GLU A 117 6.81 -13.35 5.51
C GLU A 117 8.05 -13.31 6.43
N PRO A 118 8.06 -12.46 7.48
CA PRO A 118 9.18 -12.40 8.42
C PRO A 118 9.50 -13.78 9.04
N GLY A 119 10.76 -14.19 8.90
CA GLY A 119 11.25 -15.49 9.35
C GLY A 119 11.42 -16.51 8.22
N ASP A 120 10.83 -16.26 7.05
CA ASP A 120 11.03 -17.10 5.88
C ASP A 120 12.42 -16.91 5.25
N VAL A 121 12.81 -17.91 4.47
CA VAL A 121 14.07 -17.91 3.72
C VAL A 121 14.10 -16.72 2.75
N THR A 122 15.21 -15.99 2.80
CA THR A 122 15.54 -14.89 1.89
C THR A 122 16.64 -15.33 0.92
N LEU A 123 16.92 -14.50 -0.08
CA LEU A 123 17.94 -14.77 -1.08
C LEU A 123 18.97 -13.64 -1.08
N THR A 124 20.25 -13.99 -1.08
CA THR A 124 21.33 -13.01 -1.29
C THR A 124 21.60 -12.85 -2.79
N PRO A 125 21.39 -11.66 -3.38
CA PRO A 125 21.65 -11.46 -4.81
C PRO A 125 23.13 -11.68 -5.17
N GLY A 126 23.38 -12.44 -6.25
CA GLY A 126 24.73 -12.62 -6.76
C GLY A 126 24.81 -13.63 -7.92
N PRO A 127 25.95 -13.69 -8.65
CA PRO A 127 26.13 -14.58 -9.80
C PRO A 127 25.90 -16.06 -9.47
N ALA A 128 26.22 -16.47 -8.24
CA ALA A 128 26.05 -17.84 -7.77
C ALA A 128 24.58 -18.30 -7.73
N LEU A 129 23.63 -17.36 -7.61
CA LEU A 129 22.20 -17.68 -7.51
C LEU A 129 21.51 -17.78 -8.88
N VAL A 130 22.16 -17.32 -9.96
CA VAL A 130 21.56 -17.30 -11.31
C VAL A 130 21.24 -18.72 -11.77
N GLY A 131 19.96 -18.99 -12.03
CA GLY A 131 19.47 -20.33 -12.40
C GLY A 131 19.46 -21.36 -11.25
N LYS A 132 19.77 -20.94 -10.03
CA LYS A 132 19.95 -21.81 -8.85
C LYS A 132 19.11 -21.42 -7.64
N VAL A 133 18.13 -20.52 -7.81
CA VAL A 133 17.20 -20.11 -6.74
C VAL A 133 16.55 -21.33 -6.07
N TRP A 134 16.22 -22.37 -6.84
CA TRP A 134 15.60 -23.61 -6.37
C TRP A 134 16.44 -24.39 -5.35
N GLU A 135 17.75 -24.15 -5.29
CA GLU A 135 18.64 -24.76 -4.29
C GLU A 135 18.42 -24.16 -2.88
N VAL A 136 17.87 -22.94 -2.81
CA VAL A 136 17.67 -22.17 -1.56
C VAL A 136 16.19 -22.01 -1.22
N TRP A 137 15.32 -21.82 -2.21
CA TRP A 137 13.90 -21.57 -2.02
C TRP A 137 13.05 -22.46 -2.91
N GLN A 138 12.00 -23.05 -2.34
CA GLN A 138 10.98 -23.82 -3.04
C GLN A 138 9.61 -23.18 -2.75
N PRO A 139 8.76 -22.99 -3.77
CA PRO A 139 7.46 -22.32 -3.62
C PRO A 139 6.44 -23.13 -2.82
#